data_AF-A0A2K8QRP9-F1
#
_entry.id   AF-A0A2K8QRP9-F1
#
_cell.length_a   1.000
_cell.length_b   1.000
_cell.length_c   1.000
_cell.angle_alpha   90.00
_cell.angle_beta   90.00
_cell.angle_gamma   90.00
#
_symmetry.space_group_name_H-M   'P 1'
#
loop_
_entity.id
_entity.type
_entity.pdbx_description
1 polymer ?
#
loop_
_entity_poly.entity_id
_entity_poly.type
_entity_poly.pdbx_seq_one_letter_code
_entity_poly.pdbx_strand_id
1 'polypeptide(L)'
;MSEAMVSESIVESEWILKGFWTRVRFAYQTTHGGWSDIDVLAYDPEEKHLVISESKVRGPKKDIYAYTEHTKQRYGSILEYDANHYFSFLDHLPLVCADGVIFSNFNKMVKRLTVQLVSNYVIDSSLLAEAEQTVLEKVHRLFPDTNMQIHIMLDSTIDVISRVISLESESTRGRRYGHPMLDIAREINRYSHPTIHYAGQGKVKTAAVREQINSVLESVLNKKTSQ
;
A
#
# COMPACT_ATOMS: atom_id res chain seq x y z
N MET A 1 -5.48 10.55 19.88
CA MET A 1 -5.00 9.21 19.53
C MET A 1 -5.82 8.76 18.35
N SER A 2 -5.24 8.73 17.15
CA SER A 2 -5.86 8.12 15.98
C SER A 2 -5.54 6.62 16.04
N GLU A 3 -6.56 5.78 16.06
CA GLU A 3 -6.37 4.34 15.95
C GLU A 3 -5.88 4.03 14.53
N ALA A 4 -4.78 3.29 14.42
CA ALA A 4 -4.29 2.86 13.12
C ALA A 4 -5.26 1.83 12.54
N MET A 5 -5.76 2.07 11.33
CA MET A 5 -6.64 1.13 10.64
C MET A 5 -5.81 0.01 9.99
N VAL A 6 -6.44 -1.16 9.79
CA VAL A 6 -5.76 -2.32 9.20
C VAL A 6 -5.17 -2.02 7.82
N SER A 7 -5.81 -1.15 7.02
CA SER A 7 -5.28 -0.70 5.73
C SER A 7 -3.93 -0.01 5.85
N GLU A 8 -3.74 0.82 6.86
CA GLU A 8 -2.51 1.56 7.10
C GLU A 8 -1.38 0.62 7.51
N SER A 9 -1.66 -0.38 8.37
CA SER A 9 -0.69 -1.43 8.71
C SER A 9 -0.29 -2.28 7.50
N ILE A 10 -1.21 -2.52 6.56
CA ILE A 10 -0.90 -3.23 5.32
C ILE A 10 0.08 -2.42 4.47
N VAL A 11 -0.18 -1.12 4.30
CA VAL A 11 0.69 -0.21 3.55
C VAL A 11 2.04 -0.03 4.22
N GLU A 12 2.07 0.19 5.53
CA GLU A 12 3.30 0.30 6.32
C GLU A 12 4.20 -0.93 6.15
N SER A 13 3.61 -2.13 6.16
CA SER A 13 4.35 -3.40 6.00
C SER A 13 5.18 -3.46 4.72
N GLU A 14 4.63 -2.97 3.61
CA GLU A 14 5.34 -2.93 2.32
C GLU A 14 6.63 -2.12 2.44
N TRP A 15 6.54 -0.93 3.03
CA TRP A 15 7.67 -0.02 3.14
C TRP A 15 8.71 -0.47 4.17
N ILE A 16 8.28 -1.07 5.29
CA ILE A 16 9.19 -1.71 6.26
C ILE A 16 10.03 -2.81 5.58
N LEU A 17 9.40 -3.66 4.76
CA LEU A 17 10.11 -4.73 4.05
C LEU A 17 11.09 -4.17 3.01
N LYS A 18 10.77 -3.04 2.38
CA LYS A 18 11.67 -2.30 1.49
C LYS A 18 12.78 -1.54 2.22
N GLY A 19 12.77 -1.51 3.56
CA GLY A 19 13.82 -0.92 4.38
C GLY A 19 13.62 0.54 4.77
N PHE A 20 12.44 1.11 4.51
CA PHE A 20 12.14 2.50 4.85
C PHE A 20 11.88 2.64 6.35
N TRP A 21 12.20 3.81 6.90
CA TRP A 21 11.63 4.23 8.18
C TRP A 21 10.17 4.61 7.97
N THR A 22 9.26 4.13 8.82
CA THR A 22 7.82 4.39 8.67
C THR A 22 7.23 5.10 9.89
N ARG A 23 6.16 5.87 9.63
CA ARG A 23 5.29 6.43 10.66
C ARG A 23 3.84 6.46 10.16
N VAL A 24 3.00 5.74 10.87
CA VAL A 24 1.55 5.70 10.67
C VAL A 24 0.88 6.88 11.38
N ARG A 25 -0.20 7.41 10.79
CA ARG A 25 -0.98 8.57 11.29
C ARG A 25 -0.11 9.77 11.66
N PHE A 26 0.70 10.23 10.70
CA PHE A 26 1.49 11.44 10.91
C PHE A 26 0.59 12.68 10.96
N ALA A 27 0.37 13.21 12.15
CA ALA A 27 -0.45 14.41 12.34
C ALA A 27 0.26 15.69 11.88
N TYR A 28 -0.47 16.54 11.17
CA TYR A 28 -0.03 17.88 10.76
C TYR A 28 -1.16 18.90 10.97
N GLN A 29 -0.78 20.17 11.09
CA GLN A 29 -1.74 21.25 11.26
C GLN A 29 -2.15 21.82 9.88
N THR A 30 -3.45 21.93 9.66
CA THR A 30 -4.05 22.55 8.47
C THR A 30 -3.85 24.07 8.48
N THR A 31 -4.01 24.71 7.31
CA THR A 31 -3.90 26.18 7.17
C THR A 31 -4.89 26.97 8.04
N HIS A 32 -5.98 26.35 8.48
CA HIS A 32 -7.00 26.96 9.35
C HIS A 32 -6.83 26.61 10.83
N GLY A 33 -5.68 26.02 11.21
CA GLY A 33 -5.36 25.69 12.60
C GLY A 33 -5.96 24.39 13.12
N GLY A 34 -6.80 23.70 12.32
CA GLY A 34 -7.27 22.34 12.61
C GLY A 34 -6.17 21.29 12.40
N TRP A 35 -6.42 20.05 12.79
CA TRP A 35 -5.48 18.94 12.63
C TRP A 35 -5.99 17.94 11.59
N SER A 36 -5.06 17.41 10.81
CA SER A 36 -5.26 16.27 9.91
C SER A 36 -4.07 15.33 10.09
N ASP A 37 -4.12 14.16 9.47
CA ASP A 37 -3.01 13.23 9.44
C ASP A 37 -2.80 12.63 8.07
N ILE A 38 -1.59 12.10 7.88
CA ILE A 38 -1.21 11.26 6.75
C ILE A 38 -1.25 9.82 7.23
N ASP A 39 -1.90 8.95 6.48
CA ASP A 39 -2.08 7.55 6.87
C ASP A 39 -0.74 6.85 7.08
N VAL A 40 0.16 6.87 6.10
CA VAL A 40 1.53 6.33 6.24
C VAL A 40 2.56 7.23 5.59
N LEU A 41 3.53 7.67 6.38
CA LEU A 41 4.79 8.22 5.88
C LEU A 41 5.86 7.13 5.89
N ALA A 42 6.61 7.02 4.80
CA ALA A 42 7.83 6.23 4.74
C ALA A 42 8.98 7.06 4.20
N TYR A 43 10.19 6.90 4.74
CA TYR A 43 11.35 7.66 4.31
C TYR A 43 12.61 6.79 4.28
N ASP A 44 13.32 6.87 3.15
CA ASP A 44 14.68 6.36 2.99
C ASP A 44 15.66 7.54 3.01
N PRO A 45 16.51 7.67 4.05
CA PRO A 45 17.48 8.75 4.15
C PRO A 45 18.65 8.64 3.18
N GLU A 46 18.99 7.44 2.70
CA GLU A 46 20.10 7.23 1.77
C GLU A 46 19.75 7.79 0.40
N GLU A 47 18.57 7.42 -0.10
CA GLU A 47 18.06 7.87 -1.41
C GLU A 47 17.30 9.21 -1.35
N LYS A 48 17.09 9.76 -0.15
CA LYS A 48 16.24 10.95 0.08
C LYS A 48 14.86 10.77 -0.55
N HIS A 49 14.29 9.59 -0.35
CA HIS A 49 13.03 9.17 -0.93
C HIS A 49 11.94 9.21 0.14
N LEU A 50 11.01 10.15 -0.01
CA LEU A 50 9.81 10.22 0.80
C LEU A 50 8.66 9.52 0.07
N VAL A 51 7.94 8.68 0.80
CA VAL A 51 6.65 8.13 0.39
C VAL A 51 5.58 8.70 1.31
N ILE A 52 4.54 9.24 0.68
CA ILE A 52 3.32 9.70 1.35
C ILE A 52 2.21 8.77 0.86
N SER A 53 1.62 8.00 1.76
CA SER A 53 0.59 7.03 1.41
C SER A 53 -0.73 7.37 2.07
N GLU A 54 -1.80 7.29 1.29
CA GLU A 54 -3.18 7.48 1.75
C GLU A 54 -4.04 6.29 1.40
N SER A 55 -4.81 5.82 2.38
CA SER A 55 -5.68 4.66 2.24
C SER A 55 -7.15 5.04 2.46
N LYS A 56 -8.02 4.73 1.50
CA LYS A 56 -9.45 5.02 1.66
C LYS A 56 -10.32 3.95 1.05
N VAL A 57 -11.21 3.38 1.86
CA VAL A 57 -12.24 2.44 1.41
C VAL A 57 -13.55 3.18 1.21
N ARG A 58 -14.25 2.90 0.11
CA ARG A 58 -15.55 3.46 -0.23
C ARG A 58 -16.65 2.41 -0.21
N GLY A 59 -17.87 2.87 0.01
CA GLY A 59 -19.07 2.06 -0.16
C GLY A 59 -19.24 0.96 0.87
N PRO A 60 -20.24 0.08 0.66
CA PRO A 60 -20.47 -1.11 1.45
C PRO A 60 -19.27 -2.06 1.52
N LYS A 61 -19.23 -2.89 2.56
CA LYS A 61 -18.14 -3.84 2.89
C LYS A 61 -17.65 -4.73 1.73
N LYS A 62 -18.50 -5.03 0.74
CA LYS A 62 -18.19 -5.98 -0.35
C LYS A 62 -17.92 -5.30 -1.69
N ASP A 63 -18.02 -3.97 -1.75
CA ASP A 63 -17.99 -3.27 -3.02
C ASP A 63 -16.54 -3.05 -3.45
N ILE A 64 -16.29 -3.34 -4.73
CA ILE A 64 -15.06 -3.02 -5.43
C ILE A 64 -15.45 -2.15 -6.61
N TYR A 65 -14.72 -1.07 -6.80
CA TYR A 65 -14.97 -0.09 -7.85
C TYR A 65 -13.96 -0.31 -8.97
N ALA A 66 -14.42 -0.56 -10.20
CA ALA A 66 -13.54 -0.92 -11.30
C ALA A 66 -13.37 0.23 -12.29
N TYR A 67 -12.14 0.69 -12.50
CA TYR A 67 -11.79 1.61 -13.58
C TYR A 67 -11.30 0.81 -14.80
N THR A 68 -12.24 0.56 -15.70
CA THR A 68 -12.10 -0.22 -16.93
C THR A 68 -12.32 0.67 -18.15
N GLU A 69 -12.11 0.13 -19.35
CA GLU A 69 -12.41 0.84 -20.59
C GLU A 69 -13.88 1.30 -20.66
N HIS A 70 -14.82 0.50 -20.15
CA HIS A 70 -16.24 0.87 -20.09
C HIS A 70 -16.49 2.11 -19.21
N THR A 71 -15.90 2.14 -18.01
CA THR A 71 -16.08 3.28 -17.10
C THR A 71 -15.32 4.51 -17.58
N LYS A 72 -14.15 4.33 -18.21
CA LYS A 72 -13.40 5.42 -18.83
C LYS A 72 -14.22 6.09 -19.94
N GLN A 73 -14.85 5.32 -20.83
CA GLN A 73 -15.73 5.88 -21.87
C GLN A 73 -16.92 6.65 -21.30
N ARG A 74 -17.42 6.24 -20.14
CA ARG A 74 -18.59 6.85 -19.50
C ARG A 74 -18.25 8.11 -18.67
N TYR A 75 -17.16 8.06 -17.92
CA TYR A 75 -16.83 9.06 -16.91
C TYR A 75 -15.58 9.89 -17.23
N GLY A 76 -14.78 9.47 -18.21
CA GLY A 76 -13.51 10.11 -18.56
C GLY A 76 -12.35 9.50 -17.79
N SER A 77 -11.44 10.36 -17.33
CA SER A 77 -10.22 10.01 -16.61
C SER A 77 -10.47 9.39 -15.23
N ILE A 78 -9.44 8.81 -14.61
CA ILE A 78 -9.53 8.25 -13.25
C ILE A 78 -9.95 9.31 -12.21
N LEU A 79 -9.54 10.56 -12.41
CA LEU A 79 -9.91 11.68 -11.53
C LEU A 79 -11.40 12.03 -11.64
N GLU A 80 -11.94 12.03 -12.86
CA GLU A 80 -13.36 12.31 -13.13
C GLU A 80 -14.25 11.16 -12.67
N TYR A 81 -13.81 9.92 -12.91
CA TYR A 81 -14.45 8.71 -12.41
C TYR A 81 -14.61 8.71 -10.88
N ASP A 82 -13.56 9.08 -10.15
CA ASP A 82 -13.60 9.13 -8.69
C ASP A 82 -14.46 10.30 -8.15
N ALA A 83 -14.73 11.32 -8.97
CA ALA A 83 -15.43 12.55 -8.59
C ALA A 83 -14.81 13.25 -7.36
N ASN A 84 -13.48 13.22 -7.25
CA ASN A 84 -12.68 13.83 -6.18
C ASN A 84 -13.02 13.36 -4.75
N HIS A 85 -13.58 12.17 -4.59
CA HIS A 85 -13.85 11.60 -3.26
C HIS A 85 -12.58 11.08 -2.58
N TYR A 86 -11.63 10.62 -3.39
CA TYR A 86 -10.38 10.02 -2.95
C TYR A 86 -9.19 10.92 -3.25
N PHE A 87 -9.15 11.51 -4.45
CA PHE A 87 -8.03 12.35 -4.89
C PHE A 87 -8.02 13.77 -4.29
N SER A 88 -8.97 14.10 -3.40
CA SER A 88 -8.99 15.39 -2.68
C SER A 88 -7.79 15.56 -1.77
N PHE A 89 -7.20 14.46 -1.27
CA PHE A 89 -5.98 14.51 -0.48
C PHE A 89 -4.82 15.19 -1.23
N LEU A 90 -4.75 15.02 -2.54
CA LEU A 90 -3.67 15.58 -3.36
C LEU A 90 -3.57 17.10 -3.19
N ASP A 91 -4.71 17.77 -2.98
CA ASP A 91 -4.79 19.22 -2.82
C ASP A 91 -4.10 19.69 -1.52
N HIS A 92 -3.81 18.79 -0.58
CA HIS A 92 -3.06 19.06 0.65
C HIS A 92 -1.55 18.83 0.53
N LEU A 93 -1.07 18.22 -0.56
CA LEU A 93 0.36 17.93 -0.74
C LEU A 93 1.26 19.17 -0.62
N PRO A 94 0.94 20.36 -1.17
CA PRO A 94 1.78 21.55 -1.00
C PRO A 94 2.01 21.93 0.46
N LEU A 95 0.98 21.77 1.31
CA LEU A 95 1.10 22.04 2.74
C LEU A 95 1.95 20.96 3.41
N VAL A 96 1.65 19.69 3.15
CA VAL A 96 2.37 18.56 3.74
C VAL A 96 3.87 18.59 3.41
N CYS A 97 4.19 18.99 2.18
CA CYS A 97 5.56 19.10 1.68
C CYS A 97 6.21 20.46 1.98
N ALA A 98 5.60 21.32 2.79
CA ALA A 98 6.20 22.57 3.20
C ALA A 98 7.30 22.38 4.26
N ASP A 99 8.26 23.30 4.27
CA ASP A 99 9.29 23.36 5.30
C ASP A 99 8.66 23.49 6.70
N GLY A 100 9.18 22.70 7.64
CA GLY A 100 8.71 22.66 9.03
C GLY A 100 7.53 21.72 9.29
N VAL A 101 6.95 21.09 8.26
CA VAL A 101 5.87 20.11 8.44
C VAL A 101 6.43 18.71 8.66
N ILE A 102 6.89 18.03 7.61
CA ILE A 102 7.58 16.73 7.74
C ILE A 102 9.05 16.94 8.09
N PHE A 103 9.71 17.83 7.35
CA PHE A 103 11.13 18.14 7.49
C PHE A 103 11.32 19.65 7.64
N SER A 104 12.34 20.06 8.41
CA SER A 104 12.70 21.47 8.57
C SER A 104 13.13 22.14 7.26
N ASN A 105 13.70 21.38 6.31
CA ASN A 105 13.98 21.82 4.95
C ASN A 105 13.64 20.69 3.97
N PHE A 106 12.44 20.72 3.42
CA PHE A 106 11.88 19.65 2.61
C PHE A 106 12.69 19.42 1.33
N ASN A 107 12.98 20.47 0.57
CA ASN A 107 13.70 20.37 -0.72
C ASN A 107 15.15 19.84 -0.58
N LYS A 108 15.78 20.00 0.59
CA LYS A 108 17.09 19.43 0.88
C LYS A 108 17.02 17.95 1.24
N MET A 109 15.92 17.55 1.90
CA MET A 109 15.71 16.21 2.45
C MET A 109 15.02 15.27 1.45
N VAL A 110 14.28 15.80 0.47
CA VAL A 110 13.52 14.99 -0.48
C VAL A 110 14.03 15.25 -1.89
N LYS A 111 14.52 14.18 -2.54
CA LYS A 111 14.87 14.16 -3.97
C LYS A 111 13.85 13.38 -4.78
N ARG A 112 13.25 12.36 -4.17
CA ARG A 112 12.17 11.57 -4.75
C ARG A 112 10.96 11.60 -3.84
N LEU A 113 9.81 11.90 -4.41
CA LEU A 113 8.51 11.82 -3.75
C LEU A 113 7.69 10.72 -4.42
N THR A 114 7.19 9.77 -3.65
CA THR A 114 6.15 8.84 -4.10
C THR A 114 4.87 9.15 -3.38
N VAL A 115 3.80 9.36 -4.14
CA VAL A 115 2.45 9.47 -3.60
C VAL A 115 1.76 8.15 -3.88
N GLN A 116 1.57 7.33 -2.84
CA GLN A 116 0.89 6.05 -2.94
C GLN A 116 -0.57 6.22 -2.53
N LEU A 117 -1.45 5.85 -3.43
CA LEU A 117 -2.87 5.96 -3.23
C LEU A 117 -3.48 4.55 -3.25
N VAL A 118 -3.83 4.04 -2.06
CA VAL A 118 -4.51 2.75 -1.85
C VAL A 118 -6.02 2.90 -1.65
N SER A 119 -6.82 2.21 -2.45
CA SER A 119 -8.28 2.19 -2.28
C SER A 119 -8.90 0.83 -2.61
N ASN A 120 -10.22 0.68 -2.50
CA ASN A 120 -10.94 -0.48 -3.04
C ASN A 120 -11.29 -0.29 -4.53
N TYR A 121 -10.34 0.27 -5.29
CA TYR A 121 -10.39 0.34 -6.74
C TYR A 121 -9.63 -0.83 -7.36
N VAL A 122 -10.10 -1.30 -8.51
CA VAL A 122 -9.30 -2.11 -9.43
C VAL A 122 -9.20 -1.34 -10.72
N ILE A 123 -7.97 -1.05 -11.15
CA ILE A 123 -7.70 -0.39 -12.43
C ILE A 123 -7.29 -1.48 -13.41
N ASP A 124 -7.91 -1.52 -14.58
CA ASP A 124 -7.49 -2.43 -15.65
C ASP A 124 -6.00 -2.21 -15.96
N SER A 125 -5.23 -3.30 -16.09
CA SER A 125 -3.78 -3.22 -16.29
C SER A 125 -3.39 -2.42 -17.54
N SER A 126 -4.24 -2.42 -18.58
CA SER A 126 -4.05 -1.61 -19.78
C SER A 126 -4.25 -0.11 -19.57
N LEU A 127 -4.90 0.30 -18.47
CA LEU A 127 -5.21 1.70 -18.14
C LEU A 127 -4.37 2.25 -16.98
N LEU A 128 -3.64 1.39 -16.24
CA LEU A 128 -2.91 1.79 -15.04
C LEU A 128 -1.90 2.90 -15.31
N ALA A 129 -1.05 2.75 -16.33
CA ALA A 129 -0.02 3.74 -16.65
C ALA A 129 -0.65 5.11 -17.04
N GLU A 130 -1.76 5.09 -17.77
CA GLU A 130 -2.50 6.32 -18.11
C GLU A 130 -3.13 6.98 -16.88
N ALA A 131 -3.70 6.17 -15.97
CA ALA A 131 -4.29 6.65 -14.74
C ALA A 131 -3.23 7.28 -13.81
N GLU A 132 -2.08 6.61 -13.64
CA GLU A 132 -0.94 7.15 -12.89
C GLU A 132 -0.43 8.46 -13.49
N GLN A 133 -0.31 8.52 -14.82
CA GLN A 133 0.12 9.73 -15.52
C GLN A 133 -0.87 10.88 -15.33
N THR A 134 -2.17 10.61 -15.39
CA THR A 134 -3.23 11.61 -15.15
C THR A 134 -3.10 12.22 -13.75
N VAL A 135 -2.89 11.38 -12.74
CA VAL A 135 -2.71 11.83 -11.35
C VAL A 135 -1.39 12.56 -11.19
N LEU A 136 -0.32 12.08 -11.83
CA LEU A 136 1.00 12.71 -11.82
C LEU A 136 0.94 14.13 -12.39
N GLU A 137 0.20 14.34 -13.47
CA GLU A 137 -0.04 15.68 -14.03
C GLU A 137 -0.77 16.60 -13.06
N LYS A 138 -1.78 16.09 -12.34
CA LYS A 138 -2.44 16.86 -11.26
C LYS A 138 -1.43 17.26 -10.18
N VAL A 139 -0.59 16.33 -9.73
CA VAL A 139 0.41 16.60 -8.69
C VAL A 139 1.49 17.58 -9.18
N HIS A 140 1.98 17.45 -10.42
CA HIS A 140 2.96 18.40 -10.97
C HIS A 140 2.43 19.84 -11.02
N ARG A 141 1.13 20.04 -11.30
CA ARG A 141 0.52 21.38 -11.26
C ARG A 141 0.53 22.00 -9.85
N LEU A 142 0.59 21.18 -8.80
CA LEU A 142 0.72 21.63 -7.42
C LEU A 142 2.16 21.98 -7.04
N PHE A 143 3.14 21.52 -7.83
CA PHE A 143 4.57 21.73 -7.61
C PHE A 143 5.28 22.24 -8.88
N PRO A 144 4.92 23.44 -9.40
CA PRO A 144 5.42 23.92 -10.69
C PRO A 144 6.96 24.10 -10.72
N ASP A 145 7.57 24.41 -9.59
CA ASP A 145 9.00 24.75 -9.48
C ASP A 145 9.84 23.68 -8.75
N THR A 146 9.33 22.44 -8.64
CA THR A 146 10.07 21.39 -7.95
C THR A 146 11.08 20.68 -8.83
N ASN A 147 12.27 20.45 -8.29
CA ASN A 147 13.30 19.57 -8.89
C ASN A 147 13.20 18.13 -8.36
N MET A 148 12.15 17.80 -7.61
CA MET A 148 11.94 16.45 -7.09
C MET A 148 11.38 15.54 -8.18
N GLN A 149 11.87 14.31 -8.23
CA GLN A 149 11.24 13.27 -9.03
C GLN A 149 9.96 12.81 -8.31
N ILE A 150 8.81 12.99 -8.96
CA ILE A 150 7.52 12.57 -8.42
C ILE A 150 7.09 11.26 -9.10
N HIS A 151 6.61 10.31 -8.30
CA HIS A 151 6.03 9.06 -8.77
C HIS A 151 4.67 8.86 -8.10
N ILE A 152 3.71 8.35 -8.87
CA ILE A 152 2.39 7.99 -8.39
C ILE A 152 2.27 6.48 -8.41
N MET A 153 1.72 5.92 -7.34
CA MET A 153 1.32 4.53 -7.28
C MET A 153 -0.18 4.48 -7.00
N LEU A 154 -0.96 3.86 -7.89
CA LEU A 154 -2.38 3.62 -7.68
C LEU A 154 -2.59 2.14 -7.40
N ASP A 155 -2.95 1.82 -6.16
CA ASP A 155 -3.00 0.45 -5.68
C ASP A 155 -4.38 0.10 -5.14
N SER A 156 -4.75 -1.18 -5.27
CA SER A 156 -5.75 -1.77 -4.40
C SER A 156 -5.11 -2.30 -3.12
N THR A 157 -5.89 -2.45 -2.05
CA THR A 157 -5.39 -3.11 -0.83
C THR A 157 -4.89 -4.53 -1.10
N ILE A 158 -5.49 -5.25 -2.05
CA ILE A 158 -5.05 -6.62 -2.37
C ILE A 158 -3.72 -6.63 -3.14
N ASP A 159 -3.44 -5.61 -3.96
CA ASP A 159 -2.15 -5.46 -4.63
C ASP A 159 -1.02 -5.28 -3.61
N VAL A 160 -1.24 -4.42 -2.61
CA VAL A 160 -0.28 -4.20 -1.51
C VAL A 160 -0.07 -5.49 -0.70
N ILE A 161 -1.15 -6.19 -0.32
CA ILE A 161 -1.04 -7.48 0.40
C ILE A 161 -0.22 -8.47 -0.42
N SER A 162 -0.49 -8.60 -1.72
CA SER A 162 0.24 -9.51 -2.60
C SER A 162 1.73 -9.19 -2.62
N ARG A 163 2.09 -7.90 -2.76
CA ARG A 163 3.50 -7.47 -2.74
C ARG A 163 4.15 -7.71 -1.38
N VAL A 164 3.46 -7.47 -0.27
CA VAL A 164 3.97 -7.76 1.08
C VAL A 164 4.28 -9.24 1.23
N ILE A 165 3.40 -10.13 0.78
CA ILE A 165 3.64 -11.59 0.82
C ILE A 165 4.85 -11.96 -0.04
N SER A 166 4.95 -11.44 -1.26
CA SER A 166 6.11 -11.68 -2.13
C SER A 166 7.43 -11.19 -1.51
N LEU A 167 7.47 -9.94 -1.04
CA LEU A 167 8.64 -9.34 -0.39
C LEU A 167 9.05 -10.09 0.89
N GLU A 168 8.08 -10.55 1.68
CA GLU A 168 8.38 -11.34 2.88
C GLU A 168 9.02 -12.69 2.51
N SER A 169 8.60 -13.32 1.41
CA SER A 169 9.18 -14.59 0.96
C SER A 169 10.64 -14.46 0.51
N GLU A 170 11.03 -13.27 0.03
CA GLU A 170 12.38 -12.94 -0.40
C GLU A 170 13.25 -12.41 0.76
N SER A 171 12.62 -11.96 1.84
CA SER A 171 13.29 -11.38 2.99
C SER A 171 14.12 -12.41 3.77
N THR A 172 15.35 -12.03 4.13
CA THR A 172 16.19 -12.77 5.06
C THR A 172 16.08 -12.27 6.51
N ARG A 173 15.23 -11.25 6.75
CA ARG A 173 15.06 -10.62 8.07
C ARG A 173 14.36 -11.58 9.06
N GLY A 174 14.61 -11.34 10.35
CA GLY A 174 14.51 -12.32 11.44
C GLY A 174 13.16 -13.02 11.67
N ARG A 175 13.17 -13.97 12.62
CA ARG A 175 12.07 -14.90 12.90
C ARG A 175 10.73 -14.26 13.30
N ARG A 176 10.71 -13.02 13.79
CA ARG A 176 9.52 -12.29 14.27
C ARG A 176 9.63 -10.81 13.94
N TYR A 177 8.54 -10.22 13.47
CA TYR A 177 8.48 -8.79 13.13
C TYR A 177 7.84 -7.97 14.25
N GLY A 178 6.89 -8.54 15.02
CA GLY A 178 6.11 -7.78 15.99
C GLY A 178 5.11 -6.82 15.33
N HIS A 179 4.96 -6.94 14.01
CA HIS A 179 4.05 -6.18 13.17
C HIS A 179 2.99 -7.14 12.63
N PRO A 180 1.70 -7.00 13.00
CA PRO A 180 0.67 -8.01 12.75
C PRO A 180 0.56 -8.47 11.30
N MET A 181 0.58 -7.54 10.35
CA MET A 181 0.46 -7.89 8.93
C MET A 181 1.72 -8.61 8.39
N LEU A 182 2.91 -8.29 8.88
CA LEU A 182 4.14 -9.00 8.50
C LEU A 182 4.15 -10.41 9.08
N ASP A 183 3.69 -10.56 10.33
CA ASP A 183 3.52 -11.88 10.94
C ASP A 183 2.47 -12.71 10.19
N ILE A 184 1.37 -12.11 9.72
CA ILE A 184 0.37 -12.78 8.85
C ILE A 184 1.01 -13.20 7.51
N ALA A 185 1.71 -12.29 6.82
CA ALA A 185 2.36 -12.59 5.56
C ALA A 185 3.37 -13.74 5.69
N ARG A 186 4.15 -13.74 6.77
CA ARG A 186 5.06 -14.85 7.11
C ARG A 186 4.32 -16.17 7.31
N GLU A 187 3.22 -16.18 8.05
CA GLU A 187 2.45 -17.42 8.23
C GLU A 187 1.88 -17.91 6.88
N ILE A 188 1.37 -17.01 6.03
CA ILE A 188 0.92 -17.36 4.68
C ILE A 188 2.06 -17.99 3.87
N ASN A 189 3.26 -17.41 3.87
CA ASN A 189 4.41 -17.97 3.17
C ASN A 189 4.86 -19.32 3.74
N ARG A 190 4.88 -19.46 5.07
CA ARG A 190 5.24 -20.72 5.76
C ARG A 190 4.33 -21.87 5.34
N TYR A 191 3.02 -21.64 5.25
CA TYR A 191 2.06 -22.68 4.89
C TYR A 191 1.92 -22.85 3.37
N SER A 192 2.21 -21.83 2.56
CA SER A 192 2.25 -21.95 1.09
C SER A 192 3.48 -22.72 0.60
N HIS A 193 4.63 -22.59 1.28
CA HIS A 193 5.90 -23.24 0.90
C HIS A 193 6.56 -23.98 2.07
N PRO A 194 5.91 -24.98 2.68
CA PRO A 194 6.38 -25.55 3.93
C PRO A 194 7.62 -26.43 3.76
N THR A 195 8.64 -26.12 4.56
CA THR A 195 9.75 -27.04 4.85
C THR A 195 9.40 -27.86 6.09
N ILE A 196 9.13 -29.15 5.90
CA ILE A 196 8.67 -30.03 6.99
C ILE A 196 9.87 -30.61 7.73
N HIS A 197 9.94 -30.33 9.03
CA HIS A 197 10.89 -30.94 9.95
C HIS A 197 10.13 -31.85 10.93
N TYR A 198 10.64 -33.06 11.14
CA TYR A 198 10.11 -33.99 12.13
C TYR A 198 10.98 -33.92 13.37
N ALA A 199 10.37 -33.83 14.56
CA ALA A 199 11.11 -33.85 15.81
C ALA A 199 11.81 -35.22 15.96
N GLY A 200 13.14 -35.23 15.80
CA GLY A 200 13.99 -36.38 16.12
C GLY A 200 13.98 -37.58 15.17
N GLN A 201 13.27 -37.57 14.04
CA GLN A 201 13.26 -38.70 13.10
C GLN A 201 13.53 -38.29 11.63
N GLY A 202 14.40 -39.05 10.98
CA GLY A 202 14.79 -38.86 9.58
C GLY A 202 13.63 -39.13 8.62
N LYS A 203 13.42 -38.18 7.71
CA LYS A 203 12.69 -38.26 6.43
C LYS A 203 11.55 -39.30 6.36
N VAL A 204 10.34 -38.94 6.80
CA VAL A 204 9.10 -39.68 6.51
C VAL A 204 8.03 -38.73 5.95
N LYS A 205 7.34 -39.13 4.88
CA LYS A 205 6.07 -38.60 4.32
C LYS A 205 5.86 -37.06 4.25
N THR A 206 6.86 -36.30 3.80
CA THR A 206 6.71 -34.85 3.50
C THR A 206 5.56 -34.54 2.54
N ALA A 207 5.27 -35.43 1.57
CA ALA A 207 4.22 -35.22 0.57
C ALA A 207 2.80 -35.20 1.17
N ALA A 208 2.46 -36.17 2.03
CA ALA A 208 1.13 -36.25 2.63
C ALA A 208 0.81 -35.04 3.53
N VAL A 209 1.80 -34.55 4.28
CA VAL A 209 1.64 -33.35 5.11
C VAL A 209 1.48 -32.10 4.25
N ARG A 210 2.22 -32.00 3.14
CA ARG A 210 2.05 -30.91 2.16
C ARG A 210 0.66 -30.93 1.52
N GLU A 211 0.19 -32.09 1.08
CA GLU A 211 -1.17 -32.25 0.52
C GLU A 211 -2.25 -31.85 1.52
N GLN A 212 -2.08 -32.21 2.80
CA GLN A 212 -3.02 -31.81 3.85
C GLN A 212 -3.06 -30.28 4.03
N ILE A 213 -1.90 -29.62 4.06
CA ILE A 213 -1.82 -28.15 4.18
C ILE A 213 -2.46 -27.48 2.95
N ASN A 214 -2.14 -27.95 1.75
CA ASN A 214 -2.69 -27.42 0.51
C ASN A 214 -4.22 -27.57 0.46
N SER A 215 -4.76 -28.72 0.88
CA SER A 215 -6.20 -28.96 0.92
C SER A 215 -6.93 -27.97 1.86
N VAL A 216 -6.32 -27.62 3.00
CA VAL A 216 -6.89 -26.60 3.90
C VAL A 216 -6.91 -25.24 3.22
N LEU A 217 -5.81 -24.81 2.60
CA LEU A 217 -5.73 -23.54 1.86
C LEU A 217 -6.76 -23.47 0.73
N GLU A 218 -6.86 -24.52 -0.08
CA GLU A 218 -7.87 -24.63 -1.14
C GLU A 218 -9.30 -24.58 -0.58
N SER A 219 -9.59 -25.26 0.54
CA SER A 219 -10.93 -25.25 1.13
C SER A 219 -11.36 -23.88 1.65
N VAL A 220 -10.41 -23.05 2.07
CA VAL A 220 -10.65 -21.68 2.53
C VAL A 220 -10.87 -20.75 1.34
N LEU A 221 -10.07 -20.89 0.28
CA LEU A 221 -10.12 -20.02 -0.90
C LEU A 221 -11.25 -20.38 -1.89
N ASN A 222 -11.55 -21.68 -2.03
CA ASN A 222 -12.50 -22.22 -3.01
C ASN A 222 -13.85 -22.63 -2.40
N LYS A 223 -14.20 -22.14 -1.21
CA LYS A 223 -15.58 -22.23 -0.73
C LYS A 223 -16.47 -21.42 -1.67
N LYS A 224 -16.89 -22.04 -2.78
CA LYS A 224 -18.10 -21.68 -3.50
C LYS A 224 -19.15 -21.53 -2.43
N THR A 225 -19.66 -20.31 -2.30
CA THR A 225 -20.76 -19.98 -1.41
C THR A 225 -21.92 -20.85 -1.86
N SER A 226 -22.04 -22.02 -1.23
CA SER A 226 -23.18 -22.90 -1.39
C SER A 226 -24.24 -22.31 -0.47
N GLN A 227 -24.89 -21.26 -0.95
CA GLN A 227 -26.11 -20.69 -0.41
C GLN A 227 -27.10 -20.56 -1.55
#